data_AF-A0A967I7N6-F1
#
_entry.id   AF-A0A967I7N6-F1
#
_cell.length_a   1.000
_cell.length_b   1.000
_cell.length_c   1.000
_cell.angle_alpha   90.00
_cell.angle_beta   90.00
_cell.angle_gamma   90.00
#
_symmetry.space_group_name_H-M   'P 1'
#
loop_
_entity.id
_entity.type
_entity.pdbx_description
1 polymer ?
#
loop_
_entity_poly.entity_id
_entity_poly.type
_entity_poly.pdbx_seq_one_letter_code
_entity_poly.pdbx_strand_id
1 'polypeptide(L)'
;ELVFVTQAADGSIGNDLLTVRGIFRTGHTGHDNSLVMVPQRWLQQVMALAGRIHEIAVAVEDPLKATEYKTQLAPELPAGIAVTDWGELLPEMREAIAAFDVTRLIFVIILYFATGLGILNTIFMSVMERTREFGILMALGLKPPQVQRLVLLESFLLGMLG
;
A
#
# COMPACT_ATOMS: atom_id res chain seq x y z
N GLU A 1 -17.74 -15.78 -35.54
CA GLU A 1 -18.06 -16.85 -34.56
C GLU A 1 -16.75 -17.32 -33.94
N LEU A 2 -16.79 -17.83 -32.72
CA LEU A 2 -15.61 -18.24 -31.95
C LEU A 2 -15.88 -19.63 -31.37
N VAL A 3 -14.97 -20.56 -31.59
CA VAL A 3 -15.09 -21.93 -31.08
C VAL A 3 -14.47 -21.96 -29.68
N PHE A 4 -15.28 -22.29 -28.68
CA PHE A 4 -14.82 -22.48 -27.32
C PHE A 4 -14.59 -23.96 -27.07
N VAL A 5 -13.43 -24.30 -26.50
CA VAL A 5 -13.09 -25.67 -26.10
C VAL A 5 -12.43 -25.60 -24.73
N THR A 6 -12.92 -26.42 -23.81
CA THR A 6 -12.41 -26.53 -22.45
C THR A 6 -12.52 -27.96 -21.93
N GLN A 7 -11.80 -28.26 -20.86
CA GLN A 7 -12.06 -29.44 -20.06
C GLN A 7 -12.99 -29.05 -18.90
N ALA A 8 -14.15 -29.69 -18.83
CA ALA A 8 -15.14 -29.49 -17.78
C ALA A 8 -14.66 -30.08 -16.44
N ALA A 9 -15.31 -29.68 -15.35
CA ALA A 9 -14.93 -30.07 -13.99
C ALA A 9 -15.10 -31.57 -13.71
N ASP A 10 -15.88 -32.29 -14.52
CA ASP A 10 -16.04 -33.74 -14.47
C ASP A 10 -15.05 -34.50 -15.37
N GLY A 11 -14.13 -33.79 -16.02
CA GLY A 11 -13.15 -34.34 -16.95
C GLY A 11 -13.65 -34.50 -18.38
N SER A 12 -14.92 -34.19 -18.67
CA SER A 12 -15.46 -34.19 -20.03
C SER A 12 -14.93 -33.00 -20.85
N ILE A 13 -15.08 -33.07 -22.17
CA ILE A 13 -14.75 -31.93 -23.05
C ILE A 13 -16.01 -31.09 -23.21
N GLY A 14 -15.94 -29.83 -22.77
CA GLY A 14 -16.95 -28.83 -23.04
C GLY A 14 -16.58 -28.06 -24.30
N ASN A 15 -17.42 -28.10 -25.33
CA ASN A 15 -17.23 -27.29 -26.52
C ASN A 15 -18.55 -26.71 -27.02
N ASP A 16 -18.48 -25.49 -27.56
CA ASP A 16 -19.63 -24.83 -28.18
C ASP A 16 -19.17 -23.74 -29.15
N LEU A 17 -20.06 -23.31 -30.02
CA LEU A 17 -19.83 -22.26 -30.99
C LEU A 17 -20.53 -20.97 -30.54
N LEU A 18 -19.74 -19.94 -30.24
CA LEU A 18 -20.23 -18.67 -29.74
C LEU A 18 -20.28 -17.62 -30.85
N THR A 19 -21.35 -16.82 -30.85
CA THR A 19 -21.42 -15.61 -31.68
C THR A 19 -20.85 -14.43 -30.91
N VAL A 20 -19.87 -13.76 -31.49
CA VAL A 20 -19.27 -12.54 -30.90
C VAL A 20 -20.29 -11.41 -30.98
N ARG A 21 -20.72 -10.90 -29.82
CA ARG A 21 -21.66 -9.77 -29.71
C ARG A 21 -20.97 -8.40 -29.66
N GLY A 22 -19.72 -8.36 -29.23
CA GLY A 22 -18.94 -7.13 -29.11
C GLY A 22 -17.49 -7.42 -28.74
N ILE A 23 -16.66 -6.39 -28.86
CA ILE A 23 -15.26 -6.38 -28.44
C ILE A 23 -15.06 -5.22 -27.46
N PHE A 24 -14.20 -5.40 -26.48
CA PHE A 24 -13.87 -4.38 -25.50
C PHE A 24 -12.35 -4.26 -25.36
N ARG A 25 -11.89 -3.16 -24.76
CA ARG A 25 -10.48 -2.92 -24.48
C ARG A 25 -10.33 -2.61 -23.01
N THR A 26 -9.50 -3.39 -22.34
CA THR A 26 -9.13 -3.21 -20.92
C THR A 26 -7.97 -2.22 -20.76
N GLY A 27 -7.26 -1.91 -21.85
CA GLY A 27 -6.03 -1.11 -21.83
C GLY A 27 -4.76 -1.94 -21.60
N HIS A 28 -4.89 -3.25 -21.40
CA HIS A 28 -3.78 -4.18 -21.27
C HIS A 28 -3.83 -5.25 -22.37
N THR A 29 -2.84 -5.26 -23.26
CA THR A 29 -2.83 -6.10 -24.47
C THR A 29 -2.91 -7.61 -24.17
N GLY A 30 -2.32 -8.06 -23.06
CA GLY A 30 -2.40 -9.46 -22.64
C GLY A 30 -3.83 -9.92 -22.33
N HIS A 31 -4.61 -9.06 -21.67
CA HIS A 31 -6.00 -9.34 -21.34
C HIS A 31 -6.89 -9.19 -22.59
N ASP A 32 -6.66 -8.17 -23.40
CA ASP A 32 -7.45 -7.92 -24.62
C ASP A 32 -7.36 -9.09 -25.63
N ASN A 33 -6.26 -9.83 -25.64
CA ASN A 33 -6.05 -10.95 -26.57
C ASN A 33 -6.55 -12.31 -26.04
N SER A 34 -6.84 -12.45 -24.75
CA SER A 34 -7.14 -13.74 -24.12
C SER A 34 -8.43 -13.76 -23.31
N LEU A 35 -8.94 -12.60 -22.90
CA LEU A 35 -10.12 -12.50 -22.05
C LEU A 35 -11.40 -12.59 -22.90
N VAL A 36 -12.25 -13.55 -22.56
CA VAL A 36 -13.58 -13.71 -23.15
C VAL A 36 -14.63 -13.63 -22.05
N MET A 37 -15.61 -12.75 -22.21
CA MET A 37 -16.74 -12.63 -21.29
C MET A 37 -17.96 -13.36 -21.84
N VAL A 38 -18.53 -14.24 -21.04
CA VAL A 38 -19.68 -15.09 -21.40
C VAL A 38 -20.75 -15.08 -20.30
N PRO A 39 -22.01 -15.40 -20.61
CA PRO A 39 -23.03 -15.56 -19.60
C PRO A 39 -22.70 -16.69 -18.62
N GLN A 40 -22.84 -16.42 -17.31
CA GLN A 40 -22.55 -17.41 -16.26
C GLN A 40 -23.32 -18.73 -16.44
N ARG A 41 -24.60 -18.66 -16.83
CA ARG A 41 -25.44 -19.86 -17.04
C ARG A 41 -24.86 -20.78 -18.11
N TRP A 42 -24.35 -20.22 -19.20
CA TRP A 42 -23.74 -20.99 -20.28
C TRP A 42 -22.42 -21.62 -19.82
N LEU A 43 -21.58 -20.85 -19.11
CA LEU A 43 -20.30 -21.34 -18.60
C LEU A 43 -20.52 -22.50 -17.60
N GLN A 44 -21.53 -22.41 -16.75
CA GLN A 44 -21.89 -23.49 -15.82
C GLN A 44 -22.32 -24.78 -16.52
N GLN A 45 -23.00 -24.67 -17.67
CA GLN A 45 -23.40 -25.84 -18.45
C GLN A 45 -22.19 -26.49 -19.13
N VAL A 46 -21.38 -25.69 -19.84
CA VAL A 46 -20.19 -26.17 -20.56
C VAL A 46 -19.13 -26.74 -19.60
N MET A 47 -19.01 -26.21 -18.39
CA MET A 47 -18.02 -26.66 -17.40
C MET A 47 -18.54 -27.79 -16.47
N ALA A 48 -19.75 -28.32 -16.67
CA ALA A 48 -20.39 -29.28 -15.77
C ALA A 48 -20.47 -28.79 -14.29
N LEU A 49 -20.68 -27.48 -14.12
CA LEU A 49 -20.80 -26.78 -12.83
C LEU A 49 -22.25 -26.41 -12.51
N ALA A 50 -23.20 -27.32 -12.74
CA ALA A 50 -24.62 -27.07 -12.45
C ALA A 50 -24.81 -26.62 -10.99
N GLY A 51 -25.23 -25.37 -10.79
CA GLY A 51 -25.41 -24.77 -9.46
C GLY A 51 -24.13 -24.51 -8.67
N ARG A 52 -22.94 -24.67 -9.27
CA ARG A 52 -21.63 -24.45 -8.64
C ARG A 52 -20.90 -23.28 -9.29
N ILE A 53 -19.95 -22.71 -8.57
CA ILE A 53 -19.09 -21.62 -9.04
C ILE A 53 -17.65 -21.98 -8.68
N HIS A 54 -16.74 -21.70 -9.61
CA HIS A 54 -15.30 -21.90 -9.42
C HIS A 54 -14.68 -20.95 -8.38
N GLU A 55 -14.97 -19.65 -8.50
CA GLU A 55 -14.38 -18.56 -7.73
C GLU A 55 -15.37 -17.40 -7.60
N ILE A 56 -15.28 -16.68 -6.48
CA ILE A 56 -15.99 -15.43 -6.24
C ILE A 56 -14.92 -14.35 -5.99
N ALA A 57 -14.81 -13.40 -6.91
CA ALA A 57 -13.96 -12.23 -6.73
C ALA A 57 -14.71 -11.15 -5.95
N VAL A 58 -14.13 -10.69 -4.83
CA VAL A 58 -14.66 -9.60 -4.02
C VAL A 58 -13.75 -8.39 -4.17
N ALA A 59 -14.31 -7.28 -4.66
CA ALA A 59 -13.59 -6.02 -4.75
C ALA A 59 -13.65 -5.29 -3.40
N VAL A 60 -12.51 -4.76 -2.96
CA VAL A 60 -12.36 -3.96 -1.75
C VAL A 60 -11.80 -2.59 -2.10
N GLU A 61 -12.30 -1.54 -1.45
CA GLU A 61 -11.90 -0.15 -1.73
C GLU A 61 -10.41 0.09 -1.48
N ASP A 62 -9.89 -0.47 -0.39
CA ASP A 62 -8.48 -0.42 -0.03
C ASP A 62 -7.85 -1.81 -0.19
N PRO A 63 -7.03 -2.02 -1.23
CA PRO A 63 -6.34 -3.29 -1.43
C PRO A 63 -5.46 -3.68 -0.24
N LEU A 64 -4.84 -2.73 0.47
CA LEU A 64 -3.93 -3.06 1.57
C LEU A 64 -4.65 -3.73 2.76
N LYS A 65 -5.97 -3.57 2.85
CA LYS A 65 -6.81 -4.23 3.87
C LYS A 65 -7.32 -5.61 3.45
N ALA A 66 -7.07 -6.06 2.22
CA ALA A 66 -7.57 -7.35 1.72
C ALA A 66 -7.15 -8.54 2.60
N THR A 67 -5.90 -8.55 3.08
CA THR A 67 -5.40 -9.60 3.99
C THR A 67 -6.10 -9.56 5.36
N GLU A 68 -6.44 -8.37 5.85
CA GLU A 68 -7.19 -8.21 7.10
C GLU A 68 -8.61 -8.77 6.92
N TYR A 69 -9.30 -8.39 5.85
CA TYR A 69 -10.64 -8.91 5.54
C TYR A 69 -10.65 -10.42 5.32
N LYS A 70 -9.65 -10.97 4.63
CA LYS A 70 -9.47 -12.42 4.50
C LYS A 70 -9.38 -13.08 5.88
N THR A 71 -8.58 -12.52 6.79
CA THR A 71 -8.38 -13.08 8.13
C THR A 71 -9.66 -13.06 8.98
N GLN A 72 -10.49 -12.03 8.80
CA GLN A 72 -11.79 -11.91 9.47
C GLN A 72 -12.85 -12.83 8.86
N LEU A 73 -12.86 -12.99 7.53
CA LEU A 73 -13.89 -13.74 6.81
C LEU A 73 -13.64 -15.26 6.78
N ALA A 74 -12.38 -15.70 6.72
CA ALA A 74 -12.03 -17.11 6.59
C ALA A 74 -12.63 -18.01 7.70
N PRO A 75 -12.70 -17.59 8.99
CA PRO A 75 -13.31 -18.39 10.05
C PRO A 75 -14.84 -18.54 9.93
N GLU A 76 -15.52 -17.60 9.26
CA GLU A 76 -16.98 -17.61 9.11
C GLU A 76 -17.44 -18.52 7.96
N LEU A 77 -16.52 -18.94 7.10
CA LEU A 77 -16.85 -19.71 5.90
C LEU A 77 -16.80 -21.23 6.15
N PRO A 78 -17.63 -22.01 5.43
CA PRO A 78 -17.59 -23.46 5.47
C PRO A 78 -16.21 -24.03 5.15
N ALA A 79 -15.86 -25.14 5.80
CA ALA A 79 -14.64 -25.88 5.49
C ALA A 79 -14.64 -26.34 4.01
N GLY A 80 -13.52 -26.10 3.32
CA GLY A 80 -13.34 -26.44 1.90
C GLY A 80 -13.33 -25.26 0.94
N ILE A 81 -13.55 -24.02 1.42
CA ILE A 81 -13.39 -22.81 0.62
C ILE A 81 -12.00 -22.21 0.89
N ALA A 82 -11.19 -22.08 -0.17
CA ALA A 82 -9.94 -21.33 -0.11
C ALA A 82 -10.24 -19.83 -0.26
N VAL A 83 -9.87 -19.04 0.75
CA VAL A 83 -9.93 -17.57 0.68
C VAL A 83 -8.51 -17.07 0.40
N THR A 84 -8.34 -16.34 -0.70
CA THR A 84 -7.05 -15.84 -1.17
C THR A 84 -7.15 -14.33 -1.35
N ASP A 85 -6.10 -13.60 -1.01
CA ASP A 85 -6.01 -12.16 -1.25
C ASP A 85 -5.08 -11.86 -2.43
N TRP A 86 -5.10 -10.62 -2.93
CA TRP A 86 -4.27 -10.22 -4.07
C TRP A 86 -2.77 -10.38 -3.80
N GLY A 87 -2.33 -10.30 -2.55
CA GLY A 87 -0.93 -10.45 -2.16
C GLY A 87 -0.43 -11.88 -2.23
N GLU A 88 -1.33 -12.87 -2.16
CA GLU A 88 -1.03 -14.27 -2.45
C GLU A 88 -1.08 -14.58 -3.94
N LEU A 89 -1.98 -13.93 -4.68
CA LEU A 89 -2.09 -14.08 -6.14
C LEU A 89 -0.92 -13.41 -6.88
N LEU A 90 -0.42 -12.30 -6.34
CA LEU A 90 0.62 -11.45 -6.94
C LEU A 90 1.73 -11.14 -5.91
N PRO A 91 2.52 -12.15 -5.49
CA PRO A 91 3.54 -11.98 -4.46
C PRO A 91 4.59 -10.92 -4.83
N GLU A 92 4.95 -10.84 -6.12
CA GLU A 92 5.90 -9.85 -6.64
C GLU A 92 5.44 -8.40 -6.39
N MET A 93 4.14 -8.13 -6.57
CA MET A 93 3.56 -6.80 -6.31
C MET A 93 3.60 -6.47 -4.82
N ARG A 94 3.32 -7.45 -3.96
CA ARG A 94 3.37 -7.29 -2.50
C ARG A 94 4.78 -6.99 -2.02
N GLU A 95 5.77 -7.71 -2.53
CA GLU A 95 7.18 -7.46 -2.21
C GLU A 95 7.65 -6.09 -2.70
N ALA A 96 7.25 -5.69 -3.91
CA ALA A 96 7.57 -4.36 -4.44
C ALA A 96 7.02 -3.24 -3.55
N ILE A 97 5.76 -3.35 -3.10
CA ILE A 97 5.14 -2.38 -2.18
C ILE A 97 5.91 -2.33 -0.86
N ALA A 98 6.25 -3.49 -0.28
CA ALA A 98 7.04 -3.55 0.96
C ALA A 98 8.42 -2.89 0.81
N ALA A 99 9.09 -3.09 -0.34
CA ALA A 99 10.36 -2.45 -0.64
C ALA A 99 10.25 -0.92 -0.78
N PHE A 100 9.14 -0.44 -1.38
CA PHE A 100 8.83 1.00 -1.44
C PHE A 100 8.64 1.60 -0.05
N ASP A 101 7.96 0.90 0.87
CA ASP A 101 7.76 1.38 2.24
C ASP A 101 9.09 1.49 3.01
N VAL A 102 9.98 0.51 2.87
CA VAL A 102 11.32 0.55 3.49
C VAL A 102 12.14 1.71 2.92
N THR A 103 12.12 1.86 1.59
CA THR A 103 12.85 2.94 0.91
C THR A 103 12.31 4.31 1.31
N ARG A 104 10.97 4.45 1.37
CA ARG A 104 10.29 5.66 1.87
C ARG A 104 10.73 6.00 3.28
N LEU A 105 10.81 5.02 4.19
CA LEU A 105 11.26 5.24 5.56
C LEU A 105 12.69 5.80 5.59
N ILE A 106 13.61 5.21 4.81
CA ILE A 106 15.00 5.68 4.73
C ILE A 106 15.05 7.13 4.22
N PHE A 107 14.31 7.46 3.15
CA PHE A 107 14.24 8.82 2.63
C PHE A 107 13.70 9.83 3.66
N VAL A 108 12.65 9.46 4.38
CA VAL A 108 12.06 10.30 5.44
C VAL A 108 13.08 10.56 6.56
N ILE A 109 13.84 9.54 6.98
CA ILE A 109 14.89 9.69 8.00
C ILE A 109 15.98 10.65 7.51
N ILE A 110 16.47 10.48 6.29
CA ILE A 110 17.51 11.35 5.71
C ILE A 110 17.00 12.79 5.61
N LEU A 111 15.77 12.98 5.16
CA LEU A 111 15.15 14.30 5.01
C LEU A 111 15.04 15.01 6.37
N TYR A 112 14.52 14.32 7.40
CA TYR A 112 14.41 14.90 8.74
C TYR A 112 15.78 15.19 9.34
N PHE A 113 16.76 14.31 9.12
CA PHE A 113 18.12 14.52 9.61
C PHE A 113 18.78 15.73 8.94
N ALA A 114 18.70 15.83 7.61
CA ALA A 114 19.24 16.97 6.86
C ALA A 114 18.57 18.30 7.27
N THR A 115 17.25 18.29 7.42
CA THR A 115 16.47 19.46 7.88
C THR A 115 16.86 19.83 9.31
N GLY A 116 16.98 18.84 10.20
CA GLY A 116 17.41 19.04 11.59
C GLY A 116 18.81 19.63 11.71
N LEU A 117 19.77 19.17 10.88
CA LEU A 117 21.10 19.78 10.81
C LEU A 117 21.07 21.22 10.31
N GLY A 118 20.20 21.53 9.34
CA GLY A 118 19.99 22.90 8.87
C GLY A 118 19.49 23.82 9.98
N ILE A 119 18.47 23.39 10.71
CA ILE A 119 17.93 24.13 11.87
C ILE A 119 19.01 24.29 12.95
N LEU A 120 19.76 23.24 13.25
CA LEU A 120 20.83 23.27 14.24
C LEU A 120 21.90 24.31 13.87
N ASN A 121 22.27 24.39 12.59
CA ASN A 121 23.23 25.39 12.12
C ASN A 121 22.72 26.82 12.33
N THR A 122 21.43 27.08 12.08
CA THR A 122 20.82 28.40 12.34
C THR A 122 20.78 28.73 13.83
N ILE A 123 20.39 27.79 14.68
CA ILE A 123 20.41 27.98 16.14
C ILE A 123 21.84 28.24 16.62
N PHE A 124 22.81 27.49 16.11
CA PHE A 124 24.22 27.66 16.47
C PHE A 124 24.73 29.07 16.12
N MET A 125 24.38 29.57 14.94
CA MET A 125 24.70 30.94 14.53
C MET A 125 24.07 31.97 15.49
N SER A 126 22.77 31.84 15.78
CA SER A 126 22.06 32.74 16.69
C SER A 126 22.65 32.76 18.12
N VAL A 127 23.06 31.60 18.63
CA VAL A 127 23.72 31.48 19.94
C VAL A 127 25.10 32.15 19.91
N MET A 128 25.88 31.95 18.84
CA MET A 128 27.21 32.55 18.73
C MET A 128 27.15 34.08 18.75
N GLU A 129 26.20 34.69 18.04
CA GLU A 129 25.99 36.14 18.05
C GLU A 129 25.69 36.68 19.46
N ARG A 130 24.97 35.89 20.28
CA ARG A 130 24.58 36.24 21.66
C ARG A 130 25.51 35.75 22.76
N THR A 131 26.67 35.18 22.43
CA THR A 131 27.61 34.60 23.42
C THR A 131 28.02 35.61 24.50
N ARG A 132 28.24 36.88 24.12
CA ARG A 132 28.62 37.94 25.07
C ARG A 132 27.50 38.26 26.06
N GLU A 133 26.24 38.22 25.63
CA GLU A 133 25.07 38.43 26.48
C GLU A 133 24.94 37.31 27.52
N PHE A 134 25.10 36.05 27.08
CA PHE A 134 25.12 34.91 27.99
C PHE A 134 26.27 34.98 29.01
N GLY A 135 27.43 35.50 28.61
CA GLY A 135 28.56 35.74 29.51
C GLY A 135 28.25 36.73 30.63
N ILE A 136 27.50 37.80 30.34
CA ILE A 136 27.05 38.79 31.33
C ILE A 136 26.02 38.18 32.28
N LEU A 137 25.06 37.40 31.75
CA LEU A 137 24.06 36.71 32.57
C LEU A 137 24.72 35.72 33.55
N MET A 138 25.73 34.98 33.11
CA MET A 138 26.48 34.07 33.98
C MET A 138 27.28 34.84 35.06
N ALA A 139 27.83 36.01 34.73
CA ALA A 139 28.50 36.88 35.72
C ALA A 139 27.53 37.43 36.78
N LEU A 140 26.24 37.58 36.44
CA LEU A 140 25.16 37.94 37.37
C LEU A 140 24.64 36.76 38.20
N GLY A 141 25.18 35.55 38.00
CA GLY A 141 24.90 34.37 38.81
C GLY A 141 24.01 33.31 38.13
N LEU A 142 23.67 33.45 36.84
CA LEU A 142 22.99 32.38 36.11
C LEU A 142 23.91 31.17 35.92
N LYS A 143 23.36 29.96 36.09
CA LYS A 143 24.09 28.70 35.89
C LYS A 143 24.04 28.28 34.41
N PRO A 144 25.09 27.63 33.87
CA PRO A 144 25.11 27.13 32.48
C PRO A 144 23.88 26.34 32.00
N PRO A 145 23.28 25.41 32.78
CA PRO A 145 22.08 24.70 32.34
C PRO A 145 20.82 25.58 32.28
N GLN A 146 20.79 26.73 32.98
CA GLN A 146 19.68 27.68 32.87
C GLN A 146 19.72 28.43 31.52
N VAL A 147 20.92 28.76 31.05
CA VAL A 147 21.13 29.35 29.71
C VAL A 147 20.74 28.35 28.62
N GLN A 148 21.14 27.08 28.75
CA GLN A 148 20.73 26.02 27.80
C GLN A 148 19.21 25.85 27.72
N ARG A 149 18.52 25.85 28.87
CA ARG A 149 17.05 25.78 28.91
C ARG A 149 16.39 26.99 28.26
N LEU A 150 16.93 28.19 28.45
CA LEU A 150 16.42 29.41 27.81
C LEU A 150 16.48 29.30 26.29
N VAL A 151 17.64 28.89 25.75
CA VAL A 151 17.83 28.71 24.30
C VAL A 151 16.92 27.60 23.74
N LEU A 152 16.78 26.48 24.46
CA LEU A 152 15.85 25.41 24.08
C LEU A 152 14.40 25.89 24.05
N LEU A 153 14.01 26.72 25.01
CA LEU A 153 12.65 27.25 25.10
C LEU A 153 12.38 28.31 24.02
N GLU A 154 13.35 29.17 23.71
CA GLU A 154 13.30 30.09 22.55
C GLU A 154 13.17 29.31 21.23
N SER A 155 14.00 28.28 21.05
CA SER A 155 13.96 27.42 19.85
C SER A 155 12.63 26.67 19.73
N PHE A 156 12.09 26.18 20.84
CA PHE A 156 10.79 25.50 20.87
C PHE A 156 9.64 26.45 20.53
N LEU A 157 9.64 27.67 21.06
CA LEU A 157 8.64 28.69 20.72
C LEU A 157 8.70 29.09 19.25
N LEU A 158 9.91 29.27 18.70
CA LEU A 158 10.11 29.53 17.27
C LEU A 158 9.60 28.36 16.42
N GLY A 159 9.84 27.12 16.84
CA GLY A 159 9.34 25.93 16.16
C GLY A 159 7.81 25.73 16.27
N MET A 160 7.16 26.21 17.33
CA MET A 160 5.70 26.19 17.46
C MET A 160 4.99 27.29 16.66
N LEU A 161 5.66 28.43 16.45
CA LEU A 161 5.11 29.58 15.73
C LEU A 161 5.32 29.50 14.22
N GLY A 162 6.38 28.81 13.78
CA GLY A 162 6.61 28.48 12.37
C GLY A 162 5.65 27.41 11.87
#